data_AF-A0A9D9VP86-F1
#
_entry.id   AF-A0A9D9VP86-F1
#
_cell.length_a   1.000
_cell.length_b   1.000
_cell.length_c   1.000
_cell.angle_alpha   90.00
_cell.angle_beta   90.00
_cell.angle_gamma   90.00
#
_symmetry.space_group_name_H-M   'P 1'
#
loop_
_entity.id
_entity.type
_entity.pdbx_description
1 polymer ?
#
loop_
_entity_poly.entity_id
_entity_poly.type
_entity_poly.pdbx_seq_one_letter_code
_entity_poly.pdbx_strand_id
1 'polypeptide(L)'
;MSGVDAAPMFGGVTFPQGAISFADVVVDYSPAISTSGQPTEPNRNSLSTVGVPDYVSGGACSLAADCTFASLGSGGSITLQFVDNKLTLGGDSGDDLWIFEVGPDVEDTFVEISRDGDQWFDVGKVFGSTAGIDIDSFASTYSFVTTDEFAFVRLTDDPNEGDTSGASVGADIDAVGAISTVFTPPPVGTVPAPATLLLMLFGLVSLGWFRRG
;
A
#
# COMPACT_ATOMS: atom_id res chain seq x y z
N MET A 1 7.42 -26.39 -23.50
CA MET A 1 6.36 -25.37 -23.37
C MET A 1 6.15 -25.18 -21.88
N SER A 2 6.83 -24.19 -21.29
CA SER A 2 6.62 -23.83 -19.89
C SER A 2 5.24 -23.20 -19.82
N GLY A 3 4.35 -23.72 -18.98
CA GLY A 3 3.13 -23.01 -18.64
C GLY A 3 3.52 -21.64 -18.10
N VAL A 4 2.92 -20.59 -18.64
CA VAL A 4 2.90 -19.31 -17.94
C VAL A 4 1.98 -19.54 -16.74
N ASP A 5 2.52 -19.48 -15.53
CA ASP A 5 1.67 -19.49 -14.34
C ASP A 5 0.69 -18.31 -14.46
N ALA A 6 -0.59 -18.57 -14.18
CA ALA A 6 -1.58 -17.51 -14.15
C ALA A 6 -1.16 -16.49 -13.07
N ALA A 7 -1.30 -15.20 -13.38
CA ALA A 7 -1.02 -14.16 -12.42
C ALA A 7 -1.86 -14.35 -11.14
N PRO A 8 -1.30 -14.13 -9.93
CA PRO A 8 -2.03 -14.28 -8.68
C PRO A 8 -3.30 -13.41 -8.64
N MET A 9 -4.35 -13.93 -8.01
CA MET A 9 -5.60 -13.20 -7.79
C MET A 9 -5.84 -12.95 -6.30
N PHE A 10 -6.29 -11.74 -5.97
CA PHE A 10 -6.67 -11.32 -4.63
C PHE A 10 -8.05 -10.64 -4.70
N GLY A 11 -9.01 -11.13 -3.91
CA GLY A 11 -10.41 -10.66 -3.95
C GLY A 11 -11.05 -10.63 -5.35
N GLY A 12 -10.63 -11.53 -6.25
CA GLY A 12 -11.16 -11.60 -7.63
C GLY A 12 -10.44 -10.71 -8.65
N VAL A 13 -9.44 -9.93 -8.24
CA VAL A 13 -8.64 -9.06 -9.12
C VAL A 13 -7.26 -9.63 -9.34
N THR A 14 -6.72 -9.47 -10.56
CA THR A 14 -5.39 -9.95 -10.93
C THR A 14 -4.34 -8.95 -10.53
N PHE A 15 -3.33 -9.40 -9.78
CA PHE A 15 -2.13 -8.63 -9.47
C PHE A 15 -0.93 -9.30 -10.13
N PRO A 16 -0.45 -8.80 -11.29
CA PRO A 16 0.60 -9.46 -12.07
C PRO A 16 1.89 -9.72 -11.27
N GLN A 17 2.20 -8.85 -10.33
CA GLN A 17 3.40 -8.93 -9.49
C GLN A 17 3.15 -9.70 -8.17
N GLY A 18 1.91 -10.11 -7.91
CA GLY A 18 1.53 -10.89 -6.74
C GLY A 18 1.52 -10.09 -5.44
N ALA A 19 1.90 -10.74 -4.34
CA ALA A 19 1.79 -10.17 -2.99
C ALA A 19 2.65 -8.91 -2.77
N ILE A 20 3.63 -8.64 -3.63
CA ILE A 20 4.45 -7.42 -3.56
C ILE A 20 3.71 -6.16 -4.01
N SER A 21 2.49 -6.30 -4.54
CA SER A 21 1.66 -5.17 -4.95
C SER A 21 1.07 -4.38 -3.78
N PHE A 22 1.12 -4.90 -2.56
CA PHE A 22 0.33 -4.40 -1.44
C PHE A 22 1.11 -3.45 -0.55
N ALA A 23 0.40 -2.53 0.10
CA ALA A 23 1.03 -1.58 1.01
C ALA A 23 1.70 -2.30 2.21
N ASP A 24 2.85 -1.79 2.61
CA ASP A 24 3.71 -2.41 3.62
C ASP A 24 3.57 -1.77 5.00
N VAL A 25 3.27 -0.47 5.03
CA VAL A 25 3.36 0.34 6.25
C VAL A 25 2.16 1.27 6.39
N VAL A 26 1.63 1.34 7.60
CA VAL A 26 0.73 2.42 8.03
C VAL A 26 1.59 3.59 8.47
N VAL A 27 1.52 4.69 7.71
CA VAL A 27 2.25 5.93 8.01
C VAL A 27 1.48 6.78 9.01
N ASP A 28 0.18 6.87 8.83
CA ASP A 28 -0.73 7.60 9.71
C ASP A 28 -2.10 6.92 9.76
N TYR A 29 -2.75 6.98 10.91
CA TYR A 29 -4.11 6.50 11.10
C TYR A 29 -4.83 7.44 12.05
N SER A 30 -5.83 8.14 11.52
CA SER A 30 -6.61 9.15 12.23
C SER A 30 -8.10 8.84 12.09
N PRO A 31 -8.61 7.84 12.82
CA PRO A 31 -10.01 7.50 12.74
C PRO A 31 -10.87 8.61 13.35
N ALA A 32 -12.04 8.84 12.76
CA ALA A 32 -12.99 9.80 13.32
C ALA A 32 -13.69 9.21 14.55
N ILE A 33 -13.38 9.77 15.72
CA ILE A 33 -13.94 9.37 17.01
C ILE A 33 -14.91 10.46 17.47
N SER A 34 -16.21 10.23 17.24
CA SER A 34 -17.27 11.16 17.62
C SER A 34 -18.26 10.54 18.62
N THR A 35 -18.93 11.39 19.39
CA THR A 35 -20.01 10.96 20.30
C THR A 35 -21.24 10.42 19.58
N SER A 36 -21.35 10.62 18.26
CA SER A 36 -22.52 10.31 17.45
C SER A 36 -22.26 9.24 16.39
N GLY A 37 -21.20 8.44 16.57
CA GLY A 37 -20.77 7.43 15.60
C GLY A 37 -19.25 7.33 15.60
N GLN A 38 -18.73 6.18 16.00
CA GLN A 38 -17.31 5.87 15.96
C GLN A 38 -17.12 4.37 15.90
N PRO A 39 -16.07 3.88 15.21
CA PRO A 39 -15.72 2.48 15.31
C PRO A 39 -15.34 2.16 16.76
N THR A 40 -15.61 0.92 17.16
CA THR A 40 -15.24 0.40 18.49
C THR A 40 -13.77 -0.03 18.51
N GLU A 41 -13.16 -0.12 19.70
CA GLU A 41 -11.71 -0.36 19.82
C GLU A 41 -11.22 -1.60 19.05
N PRO A 42 -11.95 -2.73 19.03
CA PRO A 42 -11.56 -3.89 18.24
C PRO A 42 -11.43 -3.63 16.73
N ASN A 43 -12.16 -2.66 16.18
CA ASN A 43 -12.25 -2.38 14.74
C ASN A 43 -11.27 -1.27 14.32
N ARG A 44 -10.35 -0.87 15.20
CA ARG A 44 -9.37 0.20 14.96
C ARG A 44 -7.94 -0.30 14.80
N ASN A 45 -7.75 -1.57 14.48
CA ASN A 45 -6.41 -2.12 14.29
C ASN A 45 -5.89 -1.77 12.89
N SER A 46 -5.28 -0.60 12.73
CA SER A 46 -4.74 -0.17 11.44
C SER A 46 -3.69 -1.11 10.87
N LEU A 47 -2.99 -1.90 11.68
CA LEU A 47 -2.02 -2.87 11.17
C LEU A 47 -2.66 -4.02 10.41
N SER A 48 -3.99 -4.17 10.48
CA SER A 48 -4.72 -5.13 9.67
C SER A 48 -4.92 -4.66 8.22
N THR A 49 -4.46 -3.47 7.84
CA THR A 49 -4.64 -2.92 6.48
C THR A 49 -3.42 -3.06 5.57
N VAL A 50 -2.36 -3.75 6.02
CA VAL A 50 -1.10 -3.92 5.28
C VAL A 50 -0.90 -5.37 4.86
N GLY A 51 -0.25 -5.58 3.72
CA GLY A 51 -0.14 -6.88 3.09
C GLY A 51 -1.36 -7.25 2.24
N VAL A 52 -1.46 -8.53 1.88
CA VAL A 52 -2.54 -9.06 1.04
C VAL A 52 -3.87 -9.09 1.82
N PRO A 53 -5.02 -8.91 1.14
CA PRO A 53 -6.32 -8.99 1.79
C PRO A 53 -6.54 -10.37 2.40
N ASP A 54 -7.01 -10.42 3.64
CA ASP A 54 -7.28 -11.67 4.36
C ASP A 54 -8.65 -11.69 5.05
N TYR A 55 -9.49 -10.69 4.82
CA TYR A 55 -10.88 -10.72 5.26
C TYR A 55 -11.68 -11.84 4.58
N VAL A 56 -12.33 -12.67 5.40
CA VAL A 56 -13.17 -13.78 4.93
C VAL A 56 -14.66 -13.42 5.05
N SER A 57 -15.09 -13.10 6.27
CA SER A 57 -16.47 -12.72 6.64
C SER A 57 -16.53 -12.52 8.15
N GLY A 58 -17.43 -11.69 8.67
CA GLY A 58 -17.65 -11.61 10.12
C GLY A 58 -18.26 -10.32 10.63
N GLY A 59 -18.24 -9.25 9.83
CA GLY A 59 -18.63 -7.93 10.30
C GLY A 59 -17.73 -7.47 11.44
N ALA A 60 -18.25 -6.60 12.30
CA ALA A 60 -17.47 -5.99 13.37
C ALA A 60 -16.84 -7.00 14.36
N CYS A 61 -15.60 -6.71 14.71
CA CYS A 61 -14.75 -7.52 15.56
C CYS A 61 -15.09 -7.36 17.05
N SER A 62 -15.00 -8.45 17.81
CA SER A 62 -15.14 -8.42 19.29
C SER A 62 -13.80 -8.17 20.00
N LEU A 63 -12.69 -8.57 19.37
CA LEU A 63 -11.32 -8.38 19.85
C LEU A 63 -10.46 -7.87 18.70
N ALA A 64 -9.53 -6.95 18.98
CA ALA A 64 -8.64 -6.40 17.96
C ALA A 64 -7.76 -7.46 17.28
N ALA A 65 -7.39 -8.52 18.02
CA ALA A 65 -6.58 -9.63 17.51
C ALA A 65 -7.31 -10.50 16.48
N ASP A 66 -8.63 -10.44 16.43
CA ASP A 66 -9.46 -11.18 15.47
C ASP A 66 -9.82 -10.32 14.25
N CYS A 67 -9.37 -9.06 14.22
CA CYS A 67 -9.77 -8.11 13.19
C CYS A 67 -8.78 -8.09 12.04
N THR A 68 -9.29 -8.29 10.83
CA THR A 68 -8.56 -8.30 9.56
C THR A 68 -8.90 -7.06 8.72
N PHE A 69 -9.39 -6.01 9.36
CA PHE A 69 -9.66 -4.72 8.72
C PHE A 69 -9.55 -3.61 9.76
N ALA A 70 -9.53 -2.37 9.31
CA ALA A 70 -9.63 -1.20 10.17
C ALA A 70 -10.71 -0.26 9.64
N SER A 71 -11.66 0.07 10.51
CA SER A 71 -12.67 1.09 10.26
C SER A 71 -12.08 2.49 10.39
N LEU A 72 -12.42 3.38 9.47
CA LEU A 72 -11.94 4.76 9.51
C LEU A 72 -12.79 5.65 10.42
N GLY A 73 -14.06 5.34 10.65
CA GLY A 73 -14.99 6.31 11.22
C GLY A 73 -15.42 7.35 10.19
N SER A 74 -16.60 7.94 10.42
CA SER A 74 -17.19 8.93 9.51
C SER A 74 -16.28 10.16 9.35
N GLY A 75 -15.63 10.31 8.19
CA GLY A 75 -14.63 11.35 7.91
C GLY A 75 -13.21 11.07 8.41
N GLY A 76 -12.92 9.85 8.88
CA GLY A 76 -11.58 9.46 9.30
C GLY A 76 -10.69 9.07 8.13
N SER A 77 -9.40 8.92 8.39
CA SER A 77 -8.42 8.65 7.33
C SER A 77 -7.32 7.67 7.73
N ILE A 78 -6.77 6.98 6.74
CA ILE A 78 -5.55 6.18 6.86
C ILE A 78 -4.59 6.51 5.72
N THR A 79 -3.30 6.60 6.05
CA THR A 79 -2.22 6.76 5.06
C THR A 79 -1.34 5.53 5.06
N LEU A 80 -1.21 4.90 3.90
CA LEU A 80 -0.45 3.69 3.67
C LEU A 80 0.73 3.98 2.73
N GLN A 81 1.81 3.21 2.89
CA GLN A 81 3.01 3.32 2.09
C GLN A 81 3.40 1.98 1.46
N PHE A 82 3.70 2.04 0.16
CA PHE A 82 4.44 1.02 -0.57
C PHE A 82 5.93 1.26 -0.35
N VAL A 83 6.63 0.33 0.29
CA VAL A 83 8.05 0.44 0.65
C VAL A 83 8.93 -0.29 -0.35
N ASP A 84 8.62 -1.55 -0.64
CA ASP A 84 9.37 -2.36 -1.58
C ASP A 84 8.78 -2.39 -3.00
N ASN A 85 7.67 -1.68 -3.18
CA ASN A 85 7.06 -1.38 -4.46
C ASN A 85 6.59 0.09 -4.55
N LYS A 86 6.16 0.51 -5.74
CA LYS A 86 5.51 1.81 -5.98
C LYS A 86 4.38 1.65 -6.99
N LEU A 87 3.27 2.34 -6.73
CA LEU A 87 2.17 2.49 -7.69
C LEU A 87 2.65 3.28 -8.91
N THR A 88 2.30 2.80 -10.10
CA THR A 88 2.64 3.42 -11.38
C THR A 88 1.40 3.55 -12.25
N LEU A 89 1.51 4.35 -13.32
CA LEU A 89 0.52 4.36 -14.40
C LEU A 89 0.61 3.04 -15.18
N GLY A 90 -0.52 2.40 -15.47
CA GLY A 90 -0.62 1.20 -16.31
C GLY A 90 -0.51 1.52 -17.81
N GLY A 91 -0.84 2.76 -18.19
CA GLY A 91 -0.80 3.25 -19.56
C GLY A 91 -1.99 2.81 -20.41
N ASP A 92 -3.06 2.33 -19.77
CA ASP A 92 -4.34 2.01 -20.41
C ASP A 92 -5.51 2.57 -19.61
N SER A 93 -6.71 1.99 -19.72
CA SER A 93 -7.92 2.44 -19.00
C SER A 93 -8.38 1.43 -17.96
N GLY A 94 -7.50 0.52 -17.57
CA GLY A 94 -7.71 -0.40 -16.47
C GLY A 94 -7.39 0.27 -15.14
N ASP A 95 -7.85 -0.36 -14.05
CA ASP A 95 -7.53 0.12 -12.72
C ASP A 95 -6.05 -0.11 -12.39
N ASP A 96 -5.40 0.90 -11.83
CA ASP A 96 -4.00 0.85 -11.40
C ASP A 96 -3.88 0.59 -9.90
N LEU A 97 -4.86 1.06 -9.14
CA LEU A 97 -4.96 0.97 -7.70
C LEU A 97 -6.25 0.25 -7.33
N TRP A 98 -6.21 -0.53 -6.26
CA TRP A 98 -7.36 -1.28 -5.79
C TRP A 98 -7.47 -1.20 -4.27
N ILE A 99 -8.68 -0.90 -3.79
CA ILE A 99 -9.01 -0.73 -2.38
C ILE A 99 -9.89 -1.92 -1.98
N PHE A 100 -9.44 -2.69 -1.00
CA PHE A 100 -10.22 -3.76 -0.39
C PHE A 100 -10.96 -3.19 0.81
N GLU A 101 -12.13 -2.64 0.54
CA GLU A 101 -13.13 -2.30 1.56
C GLU A 101 -14.06 -3.50 1.75
N VAL A 102 -14.39 -3.78 3.01
CA VAL A 102 -15.20 -4.93 3.42
C VAL A 102 -16.47 -4.46 4.13
N GLY A 103 -17.42 -5.36 4.30
CA GLY A 103 -18.69 -5.03 4.94
C GLY A 103 -19.82 -4.79 3.92
N PRO A 104 -21.06 -4.74 4.40
CA PRO A 104 -22.24 -4.61 3.55
C PRO A 104 -22.63 -3.16 3.25
N ASP A 105 -22.08 -2.22 4.02
CA ASP A 105 -22.44 -0.82 3.95
C ASP A 105 -21.71 -0.16 2.78
N VAL A 106 -22.32 0.89 2.23
CA VAL A 106 -21.77 1.62 1.08
C VAL A 106 -21.21 2.93 1.62
N GLU A 107 -19.89 2.97 1.72
CA GLU A 107 -19.14 4.04 2.39
C GLU A 107 -18.13 4.62 1.40
N ASP A 108 -18.55 5.67 0.70
CA ASP A 108 -17.72 6.33 -0.28
C ASP A 108 -16.40 6.80 0.36
N THR A 109 -15.29 6.49 -0.30
CA THR A 109 -13.95 6.74 0.23
C THR A 109 -13.14 7.53 -0.78
N PHE A 110 -12.74 8.75 -0.40
CA PHE A 110 -11.84 9.58 -1.20
C PHE A 110 -10.44 8.99 -1.23
N VAL A 111 -9.81 9.02 -2.41
CA VAL A 111 -8.51 8.42 -2.66
C VAL A 111 -7.54 9.51 -3.11
N GLU A 112 -6.45 9.66 -2.36
CA GLU A 112 -5.34 10.51 -2.73
C GLU A 112 -4.06 9.71 -2.83
N ILE A 113 -3.17 10.07 -3.76
CA ILE A 113 -1.85 9.45 -3.91
C ILE A 113 -0.75 10.48 -3.74
N SER A 114 0.44 10.02 -3.34
CA SER A 114 1.62 10.88 -3.20
C SER A 114 2.91 10.17 -3.56
N ARG A 115 3.86 10.94 -4.10
CA ARG A 115 5.23 10.48 -4.37
C ARG A 115 6.09 10.49 -3.10
N ASP A 116 5.87 11.47 -2.23
CA ASP A 116 6.77 11.84 -1.12
C ASP A 116 6.10 11.89 0.26
N GLY A 117 4.76 11.85 0.32
CA GLY A 117 3.98 12.00 1.55
C GLY A 117 3.64 13.45 1.90
N ASP A 118 4.16 14.42 1.13
CA ASP A 118 3.97 15.85 1.36
C ASP A 118 2.99 16.45 0.34
N GLN A 119 3.20 16.18 -0.95
CA GLN A 119 2.30 16.63 -2.02
C GLN A 119 1.30 15.53 -2.37
N TRP A 120 0.01 15.84 -2.26
CA TRP A 120 -1.09 14.90 -2.49
C TRP A 120 -1.86 15.23 -3.77
N PHE A 121 -2.29 14.19 -4.47
CA PHE A 121 -3.10 14.27 -5.69
C PHE A 121 -4.41 13.51 -5.47
N ASP A 122 -5.53 14.21 -5.57
CA ASP A 122 -6.87 13.62 -5.51
C ASP A 122 -7.17 12.86 -6.81
N VAL A 123 -7.32 11.55 -6.71
CA VAL A 123 -7.61 10.64 -7.84
C VAL A 123 -9.02 10.08 -7.76
N GLY A 124 -9.94 10.84 -7.15
CA GLY A 124 -11.36 10.53 -7.09
C GLY A 124 -11.75 9.78 -5.81
N LYS A 125 -12.80 8.97 -5.93
CA LYS A 125 -13.33 8.17 -4.83
C LYS A 125 -13.80 6.80 -5.31
N VAL A 126 -13.77 5.84 -4.41
CA VAL A 126 -14.52 4.58 -4.56
C VAL A 126 -15.89 4.74 -3.90
N PHE A 127 -16.90 4.07 -4.47
CA PHE A 127 -18.30 4.23 -4.07
C PHE A 127 -18.75 3.14 -3.08
N GLY A 128 -17.91 2.86 -2.09
CA GLY A 128 -18.05 1.71 -1.19
C GLY A 128 -17.70 0.37 -1.84
N SER A 129 -17.55 -0.66 -1.00
CA SER A 129 -17.09 -2.01 -1.41
C SER A 129 -15.71 -2.04 -2.06
N THR A 130 -15.22 -3.26 -2.28
CA THR A 130 -13.94 -3.51 -2.97
C THR A 130 -13.97 -2.96 -4.41
N ALA A 131 -13.15 -1.95 -4.72
CA ALA A 131 -13.18 -1.19 -5.98
C ALA A 131 -11.81 -0.63 -6.41
N GLY A 132 -11.68 -0.33 -7.70
CA GLY A 132 -10.44 0.15 -8.34
C GLY A 132 -10.48 1.61 -8.78
N ILE A 133 -9.28 2.18 -8.99
CA ILE A 133 -9.06 3.50 -9.57
C ILE A 133 -8.04 3.39 -10.72
N ASP A 134 -8.47 3.83 -11.91
CA ASP A 134 -7.62 4.18 -13.05
C ASP A 134 -6.98 5.55 -12.81
N ILE A 135 -5.68 5.59 -12.48
CA ILE A 135 -4.94 6.83 -12.25
C ILE A 135 -4.41 7.45 -13.55
N ASP A 136 -4.34 6.68 -14.64
CA ASP A 136 -4.05 7.18 -15.98
C ASP A 136 -5.06 8.25 -16.41
N SER A 137 -6.32 8.13 -16.00
CA SER A 137 -7.38 9.11 -16.26
C SER A 137 -7.07 10.50 -15.68
N PHE A 138 -6.22 10.59 -14.66
CA PHE A 138 -5.78 11.83 -14.02
C PHE A 138 -4.44 12.37 -14.55
N ALA A 139 -3.79 11.65 -15.47
CA ALA A 139 -2.46 12.02 -15.96
C ALA A 139 -2.43 13.41 -16.60
N SER A 140 -3.46 13.78 -17.35
CA SER A 140 -3.56 15.13 -17.95
C SER A 140 -3.80 16.23 -16.91
N THR A 141 -4.56 15.94 -15.85
CA THR A 141 -4.90 16.88 -14.78
C THR A 141 -3.68 17.25 -13.96
N TYR A 142 -2.86 16.26 -13.60
CA TYR A 142 -1.70 16.44 -12.72
C TYR A 142 -0.35 16.39 -13.45
N SER A 143 -0.37 16.30 -14.77
CA SER A 143 0.82 16.13 -15.61
C SER A 143 1.66 14.91 -15.22
N PHE A 144 1.00 13.79 -14.90
CA PHE A 144 1.70 12.54 -14.65
C PHE A 144 2.35 12.01 -15.92
N VAL A 145 3.46 11.32 -15.75
CA VAL A 145 4.18 10.60 -16.81
C VAL A 145 4.39 9.15 -16.40
N THR A 146 4.64 8.26 -17.36
CA THR A 146 4.75 6.82 -17.09
C THR A 146 5.94 6.41 -16.23
N THR A 147 6.86 7.33 -15.93
CA THR A 147 7.97 7.14 -14.99
C THR A 147 7.66 7.68 -13.59
N ASP A 148 6.46 8.20 -13.36
CA ASP A 148 6.03 8.60 -12.03
C ASP A 148 5.75 7.37 -11.18
N GLU A 149 6.22 7.44 -9.94
CA GLU A 149 6.10 6.40 -8.93
C GLU A 149 5.49 7.02 -7.68
N PHE A 150 4.37 6.45 -7.21
CA PHE A 150 3.67 6.92 -6.03
C PHE A 150 3.91 5.94 -4.89
N ALA A 151 4.50 6.45 -3.81
CA ALA A 151 4.85 5.66 -2.64
C ALA A 151 3.72 5.59 -1.61
N PHE A 152 2.74 6.49 -1.69
CA PHE A 152 1.73 6.64 -0.64
C PHE A 152 0.33 6.71 -1.23
N VAL A 153 -0.62 6.17 -0.47
CA VAL A 153 -2.07 6.31 -0.68
C VAL A 153 -2.67 6.79 0.62
N ARG A 154 -3.55 7.78 0.55
CA ARG A 154 -4.40 8.21 1.66
C ARG A 154 -5.84 7.94 1.29
N LEU A 155 -6.53 7.24 2.17
CA LEU A 155 -7.96 7.00 2.10
C LEU A 155 -8.65 7.84 3.17
N THR A 156 -9.72 8.54 2.79
CA THR A 156 -10.54 9.32 3.71
C THR A 156 -12.00 8.97 3.46
N ASP A 157 -12.67 8.50 4.50
CA ASP A 157 -14.10 8.22 4.47
C ASP A 157 -14.91 9.50 4.20
N ASP A 158 -15.97 9.43 3.39
CA ASP A 158 -16.88 10.56 3.16
C ASP A 158 -17.82 10.74 4.37
N PRO A 159 -17.68 11.83 5.15
CA PRO A 159 -18.49 12.03 6.36
C PRO A 159 -19.99 12.27 6.08
N ASN A 160 -20.39 12.38 4.82
CA ASN A 160 -21.78 12.61 4.42
C ASN A 160 -22.49 11.35 3.92
N GLU A 161 -21.79 10.23 3.80
CA GLU A 161 -22.31 8.94 3.35
C GLU A 161 -22.03 7.86 4.42
N GLY A 162 -22.57 6.65 4.23
CA GLY A 162 -22.36 5.55 5.15
C GLY A 162 -23.16 5.60 6.45
N ASP A 163 -22.82 4.65 7.32
CA ASP A 163 -23.45 4.50 8.62
C ASP A 163 -22.87 5.49 9.64
N THR A 164 -23.72 6.00 10.53
CA THR A 164 -23.31 6.88 11.63
C THR A 164 -23.40 6.19 12.98
N SER A 165 -23.70 4.89 13.01
CA SER A 165 -23.79 4.14 14.25
C SER A 165 -23.46 2.68 14.02
N GLY A 166 -22.76 2.04 14.96
CA GLY A 166 -22.33 0.66 14.79
C GLY A 166 -20.98 0.45 15.44
N ALA A 167 -20.44 -0.76 15.26
CA ALA A 167 -19.14 -1.11 15.79
C ALA A 167 -18.00 -0.88 14.78
N SER A 168 -18.33 -0.78 13.50
CA SER A 168 -17.46 -0.56 12.34
C SER A 168 -18.03 0.61 11.51
N VAL A 169 -18.00 1.81 12.08
CA VAL A 169 -18.51 3.02 11.41
C VAL A 169 -17.45 3.54 10.45
N GLY A 170 -17.86 3.98 9.26
CA GLY A 170 -16.98 4.46 8.20
C GLY A 170 -16.21 3.31 7.54
N ALA A 171 -15.63 3.59 6.38
CA ALA A 171 -15.00 2.58 5.53
C ALA A 171 -14.11 1.59 6.28
N ASP A 172 -14.32 0.30 6.02
CA ASP A 172 -13.64 -0.82 6.64
C ASP A 172 -12.54 -1.38 5.73
N ILE A 173 -11.30 -0.94 5.94
CA ILE A 173 -10.18 -1.23 5.03
C ILE A 173 -9.47 -2.53 5.43
N ASP A 174 -9.42 -3.51 4.54
CA ASP A 174 -8.67 -4.78 4.66
C ASP A 174 -7.28 -4.66 4.00
N ALA A 175 -7.19 -4.07 2.81
CA ALA A 175 -5.92 -3.90 2.12
C ALA A 175 -5.98 -2.82 1.04
N VAL A 176 -4.80 -2.36 0.60
CA VAL A 176 -4.65 -1.52 -0.59
C VAL A 176 -3.54 -2.08 -1.46
N GLY A 177 -3.85 -2.32 -2.73
CA GLY A 177 -2.94 -2.94 -3.69
C GLY A 177 -2.75 -2.11 -4.95
N ALA A 178 -1.49 -1.96 -5.40
CA ALA A 178 -1.14 -1.42 -6.70
C ALA A 178 -1.14 -2.54 -7.76
N ILE A 179 -2.13 -2.52 -8.65
CA ILE A 179 -2.23 -3.42 -9.81
C ILE A 179 -1.08 -3.12 -10.77
N SER A 180 -0.92 -1.84 -11.12
CA SER A 180 0.24 -1.33 -11.85
C SER A 180 1.31 -0.93 -10.83
N THR A 181 2.40 -1.68 -10.78
CA THR A 181 3.43 -1.50 -9.76
C THR A 181 4.83 -1.81 -10.27
N VAL A 182 5.81 -1.07 -9.77
CA VAL A 182 7.24 -1.34 -9.97
C VAL A 182 7.90 -1.74 -8.66
N PHE A 183 8.75 -2.77 -8.72
CA PHE A 183 9.55 -3.19 -7.57
C PHE A 183 10.67 -2.17 -7.31
N THR A 184 10.72 -1.67 -6.07
CA THR A 184 11.78 -0.77 -5.58
C THR A 184 12.51 -1.43 -4.42
N PRO A 185 13.65 -2.09 -4.66
CA PRO A 185 14.37 -2.74 -3.58
C PRO A 185 14.76 -1.70 -2.52
N PRO A 186 14.64 -2.03 -1.21
CA PRO A 186 15.11 -1.13 -0.17
C PRO A 186 16.62 -0.85 -0.38
N PRO A 187 17.11 0.35 -0.02
CA PRO A 187 18.52 0.68 -0.18
C PRO A 187 19.39 -0.39 0.50
N VAL A 188 20.11 -1.18 -0.29
CA VAL A 188 21.08 -2.13 0.26
C VAL A 188 22.15 -1.31 0.99
N GLY A 189 22.15 -1.38 2.32
CA GLY A 189 23.17 -0.75 3.14
C GLY A 189 24.54 -1.10 2.55
N THR A 190 25.39 -0.10 2.34
CA THR A 190 26.67 -0.26 1.65
C THR A 190 27.42 -1.46 2.22
N VAL A 191 27.50 -2.56 1.47
CA VAL A 191 28.32 -3.71 1.85
C VAL A 191 29.76 -3.21 1.87
N PRO A 192 30.46 -3.18 3.03
CA PRO A 192 31.87 -2.80 3.05
C PRO A 192 32.61 -3.76 2.12
N ALA A 193 33.44 -3.22 1.23
CA ALA A 193 34.22 -4.05 0.32
C ALA A 193 34.93 -5.16 1.12
N PRO A 194 34.88 -6.42 0.68
CA PRO A 194 35.49 -7.50 1.43
C PRO A 194 36.97 -7.20 1.64
N ALA A 195 37.46 -7.42 2.88
CA ALA A 195 38.85 -7.20 3.27
C ALA A 195 39.88 -7.92 2.38
N THR A 196 39.42 -8.80 1.48
CA THR A 196 40.17 -9.41 0.38
C THR A 196 40.85 -8.40 -0.54
N LEU A 197 40.26 -7.21 -0.78
CA LEU A 197 40.91 -6.13 -1.55
C LEU A 197 42.08 -5.50 -0.77
N LEU A 198 41.98 -5.41 0.56
CA LEU A 198 43.07 -4.97 1.43
C LEU A 198 44.22 -6.01 1.45
N LEU A 199 43.88 -7.30 1.48
CA LEU A 199 44.86 -8.41 1.46
C LEU A 199 45.63 -8.52 0.14
N MET A 200 45.02 -8.22 -1.01
CA MET A 200 45.75 -8.14 -2.29
C MET A 200 46.77 -6.99 -2.32
N LEU A 201 46.45 -5.84 -1.72
CA LEU A 201 47.36 -4.70 -1.66
C LEU A 201 48.57 -4.98 -0.75
N PHE A 202 48.41 -5.68 0.36
CA PHE A 202 49.54 -6.10 1.21
C PHE A 202 50.35 -7.26 0.62
N GLY A 203 49.73 -8.17 -0.14
CA GLY A 203 50.41 -9.29 -0.81
C GLY A 203 51.36 -8.88 -1.94
N LEU A 204 51.08 -7.77 -2.63
CA LEU A 204 51.94 -7.25 -3.71
C LEU A 204 53.15 -6.46 -3.20
N VAL A 205 53.07 -5.89 -1.99
CA VAL A 205 54.20 -5.16 -1.37
C VAL A 205 55.25 -6.11 -0.80
N SER A 206 54.84 -7.27 -0.27
CA SER A 206 55.77 -8.27 0.30
C SER A 206 56.58 -9.04 -0.76
N LEU A 207 56.11 -9.13 -2.01
CA LEU A 207 56.85 -9.77 -3.11
C LEU A 207 57.92 -8.87 -3.75
N GLY A 208 57.89 -7.55 -3.49
CA GLY A 208 58.87 -6.60 -4.02
C GLY A 208 60.20 -6.55 -3.27
N TRP A 209 60.24 -7.04 -2.02
CA TRP A 209 61.42 -6.94 -1.15
C TRP A 209 62.37 -8.15 -1.17
N PHE A 210 61.97 -9.29 -1.73
CA PHE A 210 62.81 -10.50 -1.73
C PHE A 210 63.71 -10.68 -2.96
N ARG A 211 63.89 -9.65 -3.81
CA ARG A 211 64.65 -9.77 -5.07
C ARG A 211 65.97 -9.00 -5.12
N ARG A 212 66.63 -8.80 -3.97
CA ARG A 212 68.02 -8.32 -3.88
C ARG A 212 68.77 -9.05 -2.77
N GLY A 213 69.50 -10.09 -3.14
CA GLY A 213 70.44 -10.85 -2.33
C GLY A 213 71.24 -11.76 -3.26
#